data_AF-A0A3D3VBM0-F1
#
_entry.id   AF-A0A3D3VBM0-F1
#
_cell.length_a   1.000
_cell.length_b   1.000
_cell.length_c   1.000
_cell.angle_alpha   90.00
_cell.angle_beta   90.00
_cell.angle_gamma   90.00
#
_symmetry.space_group_name_H-M   'P 1'
#
loop_
_entity.id
_entity.type
_entity.pdbx_description
1 polymer ?
#
loop_
_entity_poly.entity_id
_entity_poly.type
_entity_poly.pdbx_seq_one_letter_code
_entity_poly.pdbx_strand_id
1 'polypeptide(L)'
;EVASNDGYLLQYFVAAGIPVVGIEPAANVAKAANAKGVPTLDKFFGLALATELRKKGTRADLLLGNNVLAHVPDLNDFVAGLAHLLADNGTLTMEFPHLARLIEAAQFDTIYHEHFSYFSLLVVEKVFARHGLQLFDVEELPTHGGSLRIFAARKGFQPVSAGLIKVRRDEASMGLDQIESYTGFQSRAEAIRTGLLKFLESSRHNGKSVAAYGAAAKGNTLLNFSGVDGRQIDFVADISDQKQGMFLPGSQIPIVTPDHLRDTRPDYVLILPWNLKCEITAAHNYIAEWGGRFVVAIPELTIL
;
A
#
# COMPACT_ATOMS: atom_id res chain seq x y z
N GLU A 1 0.88 -7.20 16.63
CA GLU A 1 0.64 -6.75 15.25
C GLU A 1 0.74 -7.94 14.31
N VAL A 2 -0.23 -8.10 13.41
CA VAL A 2 -0.18 -9.12 12.34
C VAL A 2 0.48 -8.53 11.10
N ALA A 3 1.42 -9.28 10.49
CA ALA A 3 2.36 -8.80 9.47
C ALA A 3 3.13 -7.55 9.94
N SER A 4 3.80 -7.67 11.08
CA SER A 4 4.50 -6.55 11.73
C SER A 4 5.77 -6.08 11.01
N ASN A 5 6.18 -6.75 9.93
CA ASN A 5 7.40 -6.49 9.21
C ASN A 5 8.60 -6.43 10.18
N ASP A 6 9.50 -5.47 9.99
CA ASP A 6 10.74 -5.29 10.75
C ASP A 6 10.52 -4.70 12.16
N GLY A 7 9.27 -4.70 12.65
CA GLY A 7 8.88 -4.23 13.97
C GLY A 7 8.81 -2.70 14.09
N TYR A 8 8.81 -1.95 12.98
CA TYR A 8 8.87 -0.48 13.00
C TYR A 8 7.81 0.16 13.90
N LEU A 9 6.56 -0.29 13.88
CA LEU A 9 5.52 0.25 14.75
C LEU A 9 5.69 -0.24 16.20
N LEU A 10 5.90 -1.54 16.37
CA LEU A 10 5.98 -2.16 17.70
C LEU A 10 7.17 -1.68 18.54
N GLN A 11 8.25 -1.18 17.94
CA GLN A 11 9.39 -0.63 18.70
C GLN A 11 8.97 0.51 19.64
N TYR A 12 7.98 1.31 19.24
CA TYR A 12 7.46 2.41 20.07
C TYR A 12 6.63 1.90 21.25
N PHE A 13 5.91 0.79 21.07
CA PHE A 13 5.19 0.12 22.17
C PHE A 13 6.16 -0.51 23.17
N VAL A 14 7.23 -1.15 22.68
CA VAL A 14 8.31 -1.69 23.53
C VAL A 14 8.96 -0.56 24.34
N ALA A 15 9.29 0.56 23.71
CA ALA A 15 9.85 1.73 24.39
C ALA A 15 8.91 2.31 25.47
N ALA A 16 7.59 2.19 25.27
CA ALA A 16 6.58 2.58 26.25
C ALA A 16 6.32 1.51 27.35
N GLY A 17 7.03 0.37 27.32
CA GLY A 17 6.84 -0.72 28.29
C GLY A 17 5.55 -1.52 28.08
N ILE A 18 4.91 -1.42 26.91
CA ILE A 18 3.69 -2.15 26.57
C ILE A 18 4.08 -3.54 26.05
N PRO A 19 3.51 -4.64 26.60
CA PRO A 19 3.76 -5.98 26.09
C PRO A 19 3.26 -6.11 24.64
N VAL A 20 4.11 -6.62 23.74
CA VAL A 20 3.77 -6.81 22.32
C VAL A 20 4.23 -8.15 21.79
N VAL A 21 3.56 -8.57 20.72
CA VAL A 21 4.01 -9.66 19.84
C VAL A 21 3.74 -9.28 18.39
N GLY A 22 4.80 -9.37 17.57
CA GLY A 22 4.73 -9.31 16.12
C GLY A 22 4.51 -10.70 15.53
N ILE A 23 3.87 -10.76 14.36
CA ILE A 23 3.69 -11.98 13.57
C ILE A 23 4.10 -11.62 12.15
N GLU A 24 5.15 -12.24 11.62
CA GLU A 24 5.75 -11.89 10.33
C GLU A 24 6.28 -13.14 9.64
N PRO A 25 5.71 -13.60 8.51
CA PRO A 25 6.14 -14.83 7.85
C PRO A 25 7.47 -14.72 7.09
N ALA A 26 8.03 -13.52 6.88
CA ALA A 26 9.35 -13.36 6.27
C ALA A 26 10.45 -13.48 7.33
N ALA A 27 11.08 -14.65 7.41
CA ALA A 27 12.11 -15.00 8.39
C ALA A 27 13.22 -13.95 8.57
N ASN A 28 13.74 -13.40 7.47
CA ASN A 28 14.77 -12.36 7.50
C ASN A 28 14.28 -11.06 8.12
N VAL A 29 13.02 -10.69 7.88
CA VAL A 29 12.37 -9.49 8.41
C VAL A 29 12.00 -9.68 9.88
N ALA A 30 11.42 -10.82 10.25
CA ALA A 30 11.15 -11.19 11.63
C ALA A 30 12.44 -11.19 12.49
N LYS A 31 13.56 -11.66 11.92
CA LYS A 31 14.87 -11.58 12.58
C LYS A 31 15.31 -10.14 12.82
N ALA A 32 15.09 -9.23 11.85
CA ALA A 32 15.40 -7.82 12.02
C ALA A 32 14.57 -7.16 13.13
N ALA A 33 13.28 -7.49 13.24
CA ALA A 33 12.43 -7.04 14.34
C ALA A 33 12.94 -7.51 15.71
N ASN A 34 13.25 -8.81 15.83
CA ASN A 34 13.79 -9.38 17.07
C ASN A 34 15.15 -8.76 17.47
N ALA A 35 16.01 -8.43 16.49
CA ALA A 35 17.28 -7.75 16.75
C ALA A 35 17.10 -6.33 17.34
N LYS A 36 15.95 -5.68 17.08
CA LYS A 36 15.56 -4.39 17.69
C LYS A 36 14.86 -4.55 19.05
N GLY A 37 14.78 -5.77 19.59
CA GLY A 37 14.08 -6.05 20.84
C GLY A 37 12.56 -6.12 20.72
N VAL A 38 12.02 -6.25 19.50
CA VAL A 38 10.58 -6.47 19.25
C VAL A 38 10.32 -7.98 19.13
N PRO A 39 9.62 -8.61 20.09
CA PRO A 39 9.32 -10.04 20.01
C PRO A 39 8.43 -10.35 18.80
N THR A 40 8.95 -11.10 17.83
CA THR A 40 8.24 -11.40 16.57
C THR A 40 8.29 -12.89 16.24
N LEU A 41 7.12 -13.46 15.93
CA LEU A 41 6.95 -14.85 15.51
C LEU A 41 7.05 -14.98 13.99
N ASP A 42 7.95 -15.84 13.52
CA ASP A 42 8.11 -16.21 12.11
C ASP A 42 7.05 -17.22 11.67
N LYS A 43 5.82 -16.74 11.48
CA LYS A 43 4.65 -17.56 11.11
C LYS A 43 3.63 -16.74 10.32
N PHE A 44 2.89 -17.42 9.44
CA PHE A 44 1.64 -16.86 8.90
C PHE A 44 0.57 -16.74 9.98
N PHE A 45 -0.23 -15.67 9.90
CA PHE A 45 -1.38 -15.49 10.78
C PHE A 45 -2.63 -16.16 10.21
N GLY A 46 -3.41 -16.78 11.09
CA GLY A 46 -4.63 -17.51 10.77
C GLY A 46 -5.25 -18.08 12.05
N LEU A 47 -6.39 -18.75 11.93
CA LEU A 47 -7.12 -19.27 13.09
C LEU A 47 -6.31 -20.29 13.90
N ALA A 48 -5.49 -21.10 13.23
CA ALA A 48 -4.63 -22.10 13.87
C ALA A 48 -3.61 -21.45 14.82
N LEU A 49 -2.88 -20.42 14.35
CA LEU A 49 -1.92 -19.69 15.19
C LEU A 49 -2.63 -18.90 16.30
N ALA A 50 -3.74 -18.25 15.98
CA ALA A 50 -4.54 -17.55 16.97
C ALA A 50 -4.98 -18.49 18.11
N THR A 51 -5.37 -19.72 17.77
CA THR A 51 -5.74 -20.76 18.75
C THR A 51 -4.54 -21.21 19.60
N GLU A 52 -3.37 -21.39 19.00
CA GLU A 52 -2.12 -21.71 19.72
C GLU A 52 -1.80 -20.62 20.76
N LEU A 53 -1.84 -19.35 20.35
CA LEU A 53 -1.59 -18.20 21.23
C LEU A 53 -2.65 -18.09 22.33
N ARG A 54 -3.93 -18.27 21.98
CA ARG A 54 -5.05 -18.28 22.93
C ARG A 54 -4.85 -19.32 24.03
N LYS A 55 -4.39 -20.52 23.68
CA LYS A 55 -4.11 -21.62 24.63
C LYS A 55 -2.92 -21.32 25.56
N LYS A 56 -1.94 -20.53 25.09
CA LYS A 56 -0.82 -20.03 25.91
C LYS A 56 -1.20 -18.84 26.81
N GLY A 57 -2.48 -18.45 26.83
CA GLY A 57 -2.97 -17.34 27.63
C GLY A 57 -2.93 -15.98 26.94
N THR A 58 -2.46 -15.89 25.70
CA THR A 58 -2.45 -14.62 24.96
C THR A 58 -3.88 -14.17 24.65
N ARG A 59 -4.17 -12.91 24.98
CA ARG A 59 -5.36 -12.16 24.56
C ARG A 59 -4.89 -10.76 24.19
N ALA A 60 -5.35 -10.24 23.08
CA ALA A 60 -4.94 -8.91 22.62
C ALA A 60 -5.97 -7.86 23.05
N ASP A 61 -5.58 -6.92 23.92
CA ASP A 61 -6.35 -5.71 24.20
C ASP A 61 -6.39 -4.79 22.98
N LEU A 62 -5.28 -4.75 22.24
CA LEU A 62 -5.16 -4.13 20.92
C LEU A 62 -4.59 -5.15 19.94
N LEU A 63 -5.37 -5.46 18.90
CA LEU A 63 -4.91 -6.21 17.75
C LEU A 63 -4.85 -5.26 16.55
N LEU A 64 -3.76 -5.29 15.79
CA LEU A 64 -3.60 -4.37 14.67
C LEU A 64 -2.86 -5.01 13.50
N GLY A 65 -3.13 -4.52 12.29
CA GLY A 65 -2.40 -4.88 11.07
C GLY A 65 -2.52 -3.77 10.02
N ASN A 66 -1.39 -3.40 9.42
CA ASN A 66 -1.33 -2.32 8.44
C ASN A 66 -0.96 -2.88 7.07
N ASN A 67 -1.75 -2.54 6.05
CA ASN A 67 -1.52 -2.94 4.65
C ASN A 67 -1.42 -4.46 4.43
N VAL A 68 -1.94 -5.29 5.32
CA VAL A 68 -1.87 -6.76 5.20
C VAL A 68 -3.16 -7.37 4.67
N LEU A 69 -4.32 -6.77 4.95
CA LEU A 69 -5.61 -7.39 4.64
C LEU A 69 -5.74 -7.74 3.15
N ALA A 70 -5.25 -6.86 2.28
CA ALA A 70 -5.23 -7.03 0.81
C ALA A 70 -4.33 -8.17 0.32
N HIS A 71 -3.37 -8.62 1.14
CA HIS A 71 -2.38 -9.64 0.79
C HIS A 71 -2.77 -11.05 1.25
N VAL A 72 -3.92 -11.20 1.92
CA VAL A 72 -4.36 -12.47 2.49
C VAL A 72 -5.30 -13.20 1.53
N PRO A 73 -4.91 -14.37 0.97
CA PRO A 73 -5.79 -15.14 0.09
C PRO A 73 -6.98 -15.77 0.84
N ASP A 74 -6.73 -16.36 2.01
CA ASP A 74 -7.79 -16.89 2.89
C ASP A 74 -8.26 -15.84 3.90
N LEU A 75 -9.04 -14.88 3.40
CA LEU A 75 -9.54 -13.77 4.18
C LEU A 75 -10.41 -14.22 5.38
N ASN A 76 -11.16 -15.31 5.24
CA ASN A 76 -12.04 -15.77 6.32
C ASN A 76 -11.25 -16.44 7.44
N ASP A 77 -10.24 -17.26 7.15
CA ASP A 77 -9.37 -17.82 8.19
C ASP A 77 -8.62 -16.72 8.95
N PHE A 78 -8.12 -15.72 8.23
CA PHE A 78 -7.43 -14.58 8.83
C PHE A 78 -8.33 -13.79 9.77
N VAL A 79 -9.52 -13.38 9.32
CA VAL A 79 -10.45 -12.61 10.16
C VAL A 79 -11.01 -13.46 11.32
N ALA A 80 -11.21 -14.77 11.12
CA ALA A 80 -11.54 -15.69 12.22
C ALA A 80 -10.43 -15.72 13.28
N GLY A 81 -9.16 -15.77 12.84
CA GLY A 81 -8.00 -15.67 13.74
C GLY A 81 -7.97 -14.37 14.52
N LEU A 82 -8.25 -13.23 13.87
CA LEU A 82 -8.33 -11.92 14.53
C LEU A 82 -9.40 -11.92 15.63
N ALA A 83 -10.62 -12.34 15.29
CA ALA A 83 -11.75 -12.42 16.21
C ALA A 83 -11.50 -13.38 17.39
N HIS A 84 -10.78 -14.47 17.15
CA HIS A 84 -10.43 -15.46 18.16
C HIS A 84 -9.39 -14.93 19.16
N LEU A 85 -8.38 -14.21 18.69
CA LEU A 85 -7.27 -13.72 19.52
C LEU A 85 -7.62 -12.44 20.31
N LEU A 86 -8.56 -11.64 19.79
CA LEU A 86 -9.02 -10.40 20.42
C LEU A 86 -9.63 -10.66 21.81
N ALA A 87 -9.24 -9.83 22.80
CA ALA A 87 -9.86 -9.84 24.12
C ALA A 87 -11.35 -9.44 24.05
N ASP A 88 -12.12 -9.72 25.10
CA ASP A 88 -13.57 -9.45 25.09
C ASP A 88 -13.89 -7.96 25.07
N ASN A 89 -13.02 -7.15 25.68
CA ASN A 89 -13.00 -5.69 25.67
C ASN A 89 -11.93 -5.11 24.72
N GLY A 90 -11.38 -5.93 23.82
CA GLY A 90 -10.29 -5.54 22.94
C GLY A 90 -10.76 -4.72 21.73
N THR A 91 -9.84 -3.94 21.18
CA THR A 91 -10.02 -3.23 19.91
C THR A 91 -9.12 -3.83 18.82
N LEU A 92 -9.70 -4.03 17.64
CA LEU A 92 -9.00 -4.41 16.42
C LEU A 92 -8.93 -3.20 15.50
N THR A 93 -7.76 -2.90 14.94
CA THR A 93 -7.61 -1.89 13.89
C THR A 93 -6.89 -2.45 12.67
N MET A 94 -7.39 -2.15 11.48
CA MET A 94 -6.79 -2.60 10.23
C MET A 94 -6.72 -1.43 9.25
N GLU A 95 -5.57 -1.23 8.63
CA GLU A 95 -5.39 -0.27 7.53
C GLU A 95 -5.25 -0.99 6.18
N PHE A 96 -5.93 -0.50 5.16
CA PHE A 96 -5.83 -0.99 3.79
C PHE A 96 -6.19 0.10 2.76
N PRO A 97 -5.64 0.03 1.52
CA PRO A 97 -6.02 0.93 0.44
C PRO A 97 -7.52 0.90 0.16
N HIS A 98 -8.11 2.07 -0.04
CA HIS A 98 -9.56 2.22 -0.20
C HIS A 98 -9.98 2.05 -1.66
N LEU A 99 -10.87 1.09 -1.93
CA LEU A 99 -11.39 0.81 -3.27
C LEU A 99 -12.01 2.05 -3.95
N ALA A 100 -12.70 2.90 -3.18
CA ALA A 100 -13.29 4.13 -3.73
C ALA A 100 -12.22 5.04 -4.36
N ARG A 101 -11.10 5.23 -3.65
CA ARG A 101 -9.98 6.06 -4.09
C ARG A 101 -9.25 5.44 -5.29
N LEU A 102 -9.10 4.10 -5.27
CA LEU A 102 -8.57 3.35 -6.42
C LEU A 102 -9.39 3.62 -7.68
N ILE A 103 -10.73 3.52 -7.60
CA ILE A 103 -11.64 3.73 -8.73
C ILE A 103 -11.62 5.19 -9.19
N GLU A 104 -11.77 6.14 -8.28
CA GLU A 104 -11.81 7.59 -8.58
C GLU A 104 -10.55 8.06 -9.29
N ALA A 105 -9.38 7.71 -8.76
CA ALA A 105 -8.09 8.14 -9.29
C ALA A 105 -7.50 7.17 -10.32
N ALA A 106 -8.25 6.13 -10.72
CA ALA A 106 -7.80 5.10 -11.65
C ALA A 106 -6.41 4.53 -11.29
N GLN A 107 -6.20 4.18 -10.02
CA GLN A 107 -4.93 3.73 -9.46
C GLN A 107 -4.65 2.26 -9.84
N PHE A 108 -4.75 1.93 -11.12
CA PHE A 108 -4.60 0.55 -11.63
C PHE A 108 -3.20 -0.02 -11.38
N ASP A 109 -2.20 0.83 -11.16
CA ASP A 109 -0.85 0.43 -10.81
C ASP A 109 -0.79 -0.26 -9.44
N THR A 110 -1.77 -0.02 -8.57
CA THR A 110 -1.95 -0.76 -7.32
C THR A 110 -2.54 -2.16 -7.51
N ILE A 111 -2.86 -2.56 -8.74
CA ILE A 111 -3.34 -3.91 -9.09
C ILE A 111 -2.13 -4.76 -9.50
N TYR A 112 -1.58 -5.52 -8.56
CA TYR A 112 -0.47 -6.46 -8.80
C TYR A 112 -0.62 -7.71 -7.92
N HIS A 113 0.17 -8.74 -8.23
CA HIS A 113 0.01 -10.10 -7.71
C HIS A 113 0.04 -10.24 -6.18
N GLU A 114 0.63 -9.31 -5.43
CA GLU A 114 0.59 -9.35 -3.96
C GLU A 114 -0.76 -8.85 -3.41
N HIS A 115 -1.48 -8.00 -4.14
CA HIS A 115 -2.83 -7.55 -3.77
C HIS A 115 -3.87 -8.53 -4.31
N PHE A 116 -4.26 -9.50 -3.48
CA PHE A 116 -5.33 -10.46 -3.79
C PHE A 116 -6.73 -9.83 -3.77
N SER A 117 -6.92 -8.74 -3.03
CA SER A 117 -8.22 -8.11 -2.83
C SER A 117 -8.13 -6.60 -2.72
N TYR A 118 -9.17 -5.91 -3.19
CA TYR A 118 -9.32 -4.45 -3.13
C TYR A 118 -10.60 -4.14 -2.34
N PHE A 119 -10.45 -3.47 -1.21
CA PHE A 119 -11.51 -3.42 -0.20
C PHE A 119 -12.28 -2.11 -0.19
N SER A 120 -13.61 -2.23 -0.26
CA SER A 120 -14.55 -1.24 0.25
C SER A 120 -14.86 -1.52 1.72
N LEU A 121 -15.29 -0.48 2.44
CA LEU A 121 -15.84 -0.62 3.79
C LEU A 121 -17.01 -1.60 3.79
N LEU A 122 -17.89 -1.57 2.78
CA LEU A 122 -19.02 -2.48 2.62
C LEU A 122 -18.61 -3.96 2.73
N VAL A 123 -17.58 -4.39 2.01
CA VAL A 123 -17.13 -5.80 2.02
C VAL A 123 -16.48 -6.13 3.36
N VAL A 124 -15.65 -5.22 3.88
CA VAL A 124 -14.95 -5.41 5.15
C VAL A 124 -15.95 -5.56 6.31
N GLU A 125 -16.99 -4.73 6.35
CA GLU A 125 -18.08 -4.86 7.33
C GLU A 125 -18.76 -6.23 7.28
N LYS A 126 -19.07 -6.73 6.07
CA LYS A 126 -19.71 -8.05 5.89
C LYS A 126 -18.81 -9.18 6.38
N VAL A 127 -17.52 -9.14 6.03
CA VAL A 127 -16.55 -10.17 6.43
C VAL A 127 -16.34 -10.16 7.94
N PHE A 128 -16.15 -8.99 8.55
CA PHE A 128 -15.93 -8.88 10.00
C PHE A 128 -17.18 -9.28 10.79
N ALA A 129 -18.37 -8.87 10.34
CA ALA A 129 -19.64 -9.25 10.96
C ALA A 129 -19.85 -10.77 10.98
N ARG A 130 -19.45 -11.47 9.90
CA ARG A 130 -19.52 -12.95 9.82
C ARG A 130 -18.73 -13.63 10.94
N HIS A 131 -17.68 -13.00 11.44
CA HIS A 131 -16.81 -13.52 12.52
C HIS A 131 -17.10 -12.88 13.88
N GLY A 132 -18.26 -12.23 14.04
CA GLY A 132 -18.71 -11.66 15.32
C GLY A 132 -18.06 -10.34 15.71
N LEU A 133 -17.40 -9.67 14.76
CA LEU A 133 -16.81 -8.35 14.94
C LEU A 133 -17.75 -7.28 14.36
N GLN A 134 -17.85 -6.14 15.04
CA GLN A 134 -18.59 -4.97 14.60
C GLN A 134 -17.62 -3.81 14.39
N LEU A 135 -17.62 -3.24 13.19
CA LEU A 135 -16.95 -1.97 12.95
C LEU A 135 -17.71 -0.86 13.67
N PHE A 136 -16.97 -0.03 14.40
CA PHE A 136 -17.52 1.09 15.16
C PHE A 136 -16.92 2.44 14.76
N ASP A 137 -15.73 2.46 14.16
CA ASP A 137 -15.11 3.69 13.66
C ASP A 137 -14.28 3.45 12.39
N VAL A 138 -13.97 4.53 11.68
CA VAL A 138 -13.10 4.54 10.50
C VAL A 138 -12.43 5.90 10.33
N GLU A 139 -11.15 5.86 9.96
CA GLU A 139 -10.37 7.03 9.53
C GLU A 139 -10.08 6.92 8.03
N GLU A 140 -10.32 8.01 7.29
CA GLU A 140 -9.83 8.17 5.91
C GLU A 140 -8.41 8.74 5.96
N LEU A 141 -7.43 8.00 5.42
CA LEU A 141 -6.02 8.36 5.45
C LEU A 141 -5.50 8.67 4.04
N PRO A 142 -4.58 9.64 3.86
CA PRO A 142 -3.98 9.92 2.56
C PRO A 142 -2.91 8.88 2.15
N THR A 143 -2.54 7.97 3.05
CA THR A 143 -1.50 6.95 2.83
C THR A 143 -1.86 6.04 1.65
N HIS A 144 -0.83 5.62 0.91
CA HIS A 144 -0.96 4.72 -0.25
C HIS A 144 -1.92 5.19 -1.36
N GLY A 145 -2.19 6.49 -1.45
CA GLY A 145 -3.13 7.03 -2.44
C GLY A 145 -4.58 7.12 -1.96
N GLY A 146 -4.81 6.89 -0.66
CA GLY A 146 -6.13 6.84 -0.05
C GLY A 146 -6.36 5.48 0.58
N SER A 147 -6.45 5.45 1.90
CA SER A 147 -6.64 4.24 2.70
C SER A 147 -7.77 4.43 3.71
N LEU A 148 -8.36 3.33 4.15
CA LEU A 148 -9.19 3.30 5.34
C LEU A 148 -8.41 2.64 6.46
N ARG A 149 -8.45 3.25 7.65
CA ARG A 149 -8.17 2.56 8.90
C ARG A 149 -9.46 2.32 9.63
N ILE A 150 -9.86 1.06 9.73
CA ILE A 150 -11.07 0.67 10.44
C ILE A 150 -10.77 0.39 11.91
N PHE A 151 -11.79 0.51 12.75
CA PHE A 151 -11.78 0.04 14.11
C PHE A 151 -12.98 -0.89 14.34
N ALA A 152 -12.70 -2.06 14.91
CA ALA A 152 -13.67 -3.09 15.18
C ALA A 152 -13.52 -3.63 16.61
N ALA A 153 -14.63 -4.09 17.16
CA ALA A 153 -14.68 -4.75 18.47
C ALA A 153 -15.71 -5.88 18.44
N ARG A 154 -15.85 -6.62 19.53
CA ARG A 154 -17.01 -7.51 19.70
C ARG A 154 -18.31 -6.69 19.65
N LYS A 155 -19.36 -7.26 19.06
CA LYS A 155 -20.65 -6.58 18.84
C LYS A 155 -21.21 -5.99 20.15
N GLY A 156 -21.65 -4.72 20.10
CA GLY A 156 -22.24 -4.01 21.24
C GLY A 156 -21.24 -3.39 22.22
N PHE A 157 -19.93 -3.51 21.98
CA PHE A 157 -18.91 -2.95 22.88
C PHE A 157 -18.71 -1.43 22.70
N GLN A 158 -18.83 -0.91 21.47
CA GLN A 158 -18.60 0.50 21.14
C GLN A 158 -19.76 1.08 20.33
N PRO A 159 -20.12 2.37 20.54
CA PRO A 159 -21.07 3.06 19.69
C PRO A 159 -20.47 3.33 18.30
N VAL A 160 -21.33 3.37 17.29
CA VAL A 160 -20.93 3.69 15.92
C VAL A 160 -20.61 5.19 15.81
N SER A 161 -19.45 5.51 15.24
CA SER A 161 -18.99 6.89 15.03
C SER A 161 -19.71 7.57 13.86
N ALA A 162 -19.67 8.90 13.85
CA ALA A 162 -20.14 9.69 12.72
C ALA A 162 -19.28 9.47 11.46
N GLY A 163 -17.98 9.21 11.62
CA GLY A 163 -17.06 8.90 10.53
C GLY A 163 -17.47 7.64 9.78
N LEU A 164 -17.82 6.57 10.51
CA LEU A 164 -18.29 5.32 9.91
C LEU A 164 -19.59 5.52 9.13
N ILE A 165 -20.53 6.31 9.66
CA ILE A 165 -21.79 6.62 8.98
C ILE A 165 -21.54 7.42 7.69
N LYS A 166 -20.59 8.37 7.72
CA LYS A 166 -20.19 9.15 6.55
C LYS A 166 -19.64 8.23 5.46
N VAL A 167 -18.62 7.41 5.75
CA VAL A 167 -17.99 6.55 4.73
C VAL A 167 -18.99 5.55 4.15
N ARG A 168 -19.89 4.97 4.97
CA ARG A 168 -20.98 4.12 4.44
C ARG A 168 -21.86 4.84 3.43
N ARG A 169 -22.23 6.11 3.72
CA ARG A 169 -23.04 6.92 2.81
C ARG A 169 -22.29 7.23 1.52
N ASP A 170 -21.00 7.56 1.64
CA ASP A 170 -20.15 7.89 0.49
C ASP A 170 -19.97 6.66 -0.42
N GLU A 171 -19.70 5.47 0.13
CA GLU A 171 -19.63 4.24 -0.68
C GLU A 171 -20.97 3.85 -1.31
N ALA A 172 -22.08 4.09 -0.61
CA ALA A 172 -23.42 3.85 -1.14
C ALA A 172 -23.76 4.83 -2.29
N SER A 173 -23.37 6.10 -2.18
CA SER A 173 -23.58 7.08 -3.26
C SER A 173 -22.72 6.80 -4.48
N MET A 174 -21.55 6.18 -4.28
CA MET A 174 -20.71 5.64 -5.35
C MET A 174 -21.24 4.32 -5.94
N GLY A 175 -22.25 3.70 -5.34
CA GLY A 175 -22.82 2.43 -5.80
C GLY A 175 -21.82 1.27 -5.77
N LEU A 176 -20.91 1.21 -4.79
CA LEU A 176 -19.86 0.17 -4.75
C LEU A 176 -20.40 -1.27 -4.60
N ASP A 177 -21.70 -1.44 -4.37
CA ASP A 177 -22.41 -2.71 -4.40
C ASP A 177 -23.00 -3.09 -5.77
N GLN A 178 -22.85 -2.23 -6.78
CA GLN A 178 -23.35 -2.41 -8.15
C GLN A 178 -22.20 -2.56 -9.15
N ILE A 179 -22.33 -3.46 -10.12
CA ILE A 179 -21.27 -3.74 -11.10
C ILE A 179 -21.02 -2.53 -12.03
N GLU A 180 -22.05 -1.71 -12.24
CA GLU A 180 -22.04 -0.52 -13.07
C GLU A 180 -21.00 0.50 -12.59
N SER A 181 -20.79 0.62 -11.28
CA SER A 181 -19.81 1.54 -10.69
C SER A 181 -18.35 1.20 -11.02
N TYR A 182 -18.10 -0.03 -11.48
CA TYR A 182 -16.79 -0.50 -11.91
C TYR A 182 -16.58 -0.32 -13.42
N THR A 183 -17.66 -0.07 -14.17
CA THR A 183 -17.58 0.20 -15.61
C THR A 183 -16.85 1.51 -15.87
N GLY A 184 -16.07 1.55 -16.96
CA GLY A 184 -15.25 2.73 -17.31
C GLY A 184 -13.92 2.86 -16.58
N PHE A 185 -13.63 2.06 -15.55
CA PHE A 185 -12.30 2.01 -14.93
C PHE A 185 -11.20 1.69 -15.96
N GLN A 186 -11.43 0.68 -16.81
CA GLN A 186 -10.53 0.30 -17.89
C GLN A 186 -10.21 1.47 -18.83
N SER A 187 -11.23 2.21 -19.28
CA SER A 187 -11.03 3.35 -20.18
C SER A 187 -10.21 4.48 -19.54
N ARG A 188 -10.36 4.71 -18.23
CA ARG A 188 -9.52 5.67 -17.50
C ARG A 188 -8.07 5.19 -17.40
N ALA A 189 -7.84 3.90 -17.10
CA ALA A 189 -6.51 3.30 -17.10
C ALA A 189 -5.82 3.39 -18.48
N GLU A 190 -6.57 3.14 -19.55
CA GLU A 190 -6.09 3.29 -20.94
C GLU A 190 -5.78 4.75 -21.31
N ALA A 191 -6.55 5.71 -20.79
CA ALA A 191 -6.28 7.13 -20.98
C ALA A 191 -4.96 7.54 -20.30
N ILE A 192 -4.72 7.07 -19.07
CA ILE A 192 -3.44 7.27 -18.36
C ILE A 192 -2.28 6.66 -19.16
N ARG A 193 -2.41 5.40 -19.59
CA ARG A 193 -1.43 4.73 -20.45
C ARG A 193 -1.13 5.55 -21.70
N THR A 194 -2.18 6.04 -22.37
CA THR A 194 -2.04 6.85 -23.59
C THR A 194 -1.32 8.17 -23.31
N GLY A 195 -1.63 8.83 -22.18
CA GLY A 195 -0.95 10.04 -21.73
C GLY A 195 0.54 9.82 -21.49
N LEU A 196 0.90 8.73 -20.78
CA LEU A 196 2.29 8.33 -20.54
C LEU A 196 3.05 8.09 -21.85
N LEU A 197 2.48 7.31 -22.76
CA LEU A 197 3.14 6.99 -24.04
C LEU A 197 3.35 8.23 -24.91
N LYS A 198 2.35 9.11 -25.01
CA LYS A 198 2.47 10.39 -25.72
C LYS A 198 3.56 11.28 -25.14
N PHE A 199 3.66 11.33 -23.82
CA PHE A 199 4.69 12.09 -23.14
C PHE A 199 6.10 11.56 -23.43
N LEU A 200 6.30 10.25 -23.33
CA LEU A 200 7.60 9.62 -23.60
C LEU A 200 8.01 9.78 -25.07
N GLU A 201 7.08 9.58 -26.00
CA GLU A 201 7.31 9.77 -27.43
C GLU A 201 7.67 11.23 -27.77
N SER A 202 6.91 12.19 -27.24
CA SER A 202 7.18 13.61 -27.40
C SER A 202 8.54 14.01 -26.81
N SER A 203 8.88 13.49 -25.62
CA SER A 203 10.18 13.75 -24.99
C SER A 203 11.32 13.29 -25.88
N ARG A 204 11.24 12.05 -26.38
CA ARG A 204 12.24 11.50 -27.31
C ARG A 204 12.34 12.32 -28.61
N HIS A 205 11.21 12.71 -29.21
CA HIS A 205 11.21 13.52 -30.43
C HIS A 205 11.88 14.88 -30.25
N ASN A 206 11.72 15.47 -29.07
CA ASN A 206 12.35 16.74 -28.70
C ASN A 206 13.79 16.59 -28.16
N GLY A 207 14.38 15.38 -28.25
CA GLY A 207 15.73 15.11 -27.74
C GLY A 207 15.84 15.23 -26.21
N LYS A 208 14.73 15.05 -25.49
CA LYS A 208 14.65 15.10 -24.03
C LYS A 208 14.84 13.72 -23.42
N SER A 209 15.68 13.66 -22.39
CA SER A 209 15.97 12.45 -21.61
C SER A 209 14.94 12.23 -20.50
N VAL A 210 14.61 10.97 -20.23
CA VAL A 210 13.64 10.59 -19.19
C VAL A 210 14.24 9.49 -18.31
N ALA A 211 14.38 9.79 -17.03
CA ALA A 211 14.65 8.81 -16.00
C ALA A 211 13.41 8.59 -15.13
N ALA A 212 13.43 7.57 -14.27
CA ALA A 212 12.41 7.35 -13.26
C ALA A 212 12.98 7.32 -11.84
N TYR A 213 12.12 7.56 -10.86
CA TYR A 213 12.45 7.45 -9.44
C TYR A 213 11.51 6.47 -8.74
N GLY A 214 12.08 5.59 -7.92
CA GLY A 214 11.41 4.60 -7.08
C GLY A 214 11.02 3.31 -7.81
N ALA A 215 11.81 2.25 -7.62
CA ALA A 215 11.55 0.88 -8.07
C ALA A 215 10.52 0.16 -7.17
N ALA A 216 9.35 0.78 -6.95
CA ALA A 216 8.25 0.22 -6.17
C ALA A 216 7.41 -0.76 -7.02
N ALA A 217 6.76 -1.75 -6.37
CA ALA A 217 5.95 -2.77 -7.03
C ALA A 217 4.93 -2.19 -8.02
N LYS A 218 4.18 -1.17 -7.61
CA LYS A 218 3.17 -0.52 -8.45
C LYS A 218 3.71 0.12 -9.73
N GLY A 219 4.93 0.67 -9.68
CA GLY A 219 5.60 1.22 -10.87
C GLY A 219 5.74 0.17 -11.96
N ASN A 220 6.00 -1.08 -11.59
CA ASN A 220 6.13 -2.17 -12.56
C ASN A 220 4.81 -2.47 -13.27
N THR A 221 3.67 -2.40 -12.58
CA THR A 221 2.36 -2.57 -13.24
C THR A 221 2.13 -1.47 -14.28
N LEU A 222 2.38 -0.21 -13.93
CA LEU A 222 2.25 0.92 -14.87
C LEU A 222 3.11 0.70 -16.13
N LEU A 223 4.39 0.40 -15.95
CA LEU A 223 5.34 0.27 -17.06
C LEU A 223 5.04 -0.95 -17.94
N ASN A 224 4.77 -2.12 -17.33
CA ASN A 224 4.45 -3.34 -18.07
C ASN A 224 3.11 -3.22 -18.82
N PHE A 225 2.07 -2.68 -18.18
CA PHE A 225 0.79 -2.42 -18.85
C PHE A 225 0.93 -1.43 -20.02
N SER A 226 1.84 -0.46 -19.88
CA SER A 226 2.10 0.53 -20.91
C SER A 226 3.01 0.03 -22.03
N GLY A 227 3.77 -1.05 -21.82
CA GLY A 227 4.82 -1.50 -22.74
C GLY A 227 6.03 -0.57 -22.78
N VAL A 228 6.36 0.03 -21.63
CA VAL A 228 7.50 0.94 -21.46
C VAL A 228 8.72 0.16 -20.96
N ASP A 229 9.87 0.38 -21.60
CA ASP A 229 11.14 -0.28 -21.28
C ASP A 229 12.33 0.69 -21.35
N GLY A 230 13.54 0.13 -21.30
CA GLY A 230 14.81 0.86 -21.34
C GLY A 230 15.04 1.73 -22.59
N ARG A 231 14.20 1.63 -23.61
CA ARG A 231 14.26 2.51 -24.81
C ARG A 231 13.58 3.85 -24.60
N GLN A 232 12.69 3.96 -23.61
CA GLN A 232 11.95 5.18 -23.29
C GLN A 232 12.32 5.76 -21.92
N ILE A 233 12.80 4.94 -20.99
CA ILE A 233 13.26 5.36 -19.66
C ILE A 233 14.65 4.79 -19.43
N ASP A 234 15.63 5.67 -19.26
CA ASP A 234 17.05 5.30 -19.26
C ASP A 234 17.42 4.42 -18.05
N PHE A 235 16.90 4.77 -16.87
CA PHE A 235 17.13 4.06 -15.60
C PHE A 235 16.06 4.42 -14.56
N VAL A 236 16.03 3.66 -13.47
CA VAL A 236 15.23 3.97 -12.28
C VAL A 236 16.15 4.16 -11.07
N ALA A 237 16.16 5.35 -10.49
CA ALA A 237 16.86 5.60 -9.23
C ALA A 237 16.04 5.10 -8.03
N ASP A 238 16.64 4.37 -7.08
CA ASP A 238 15.97 3.91 -5.86
C ASP A 238 16.93 3.91 -4.66
N ILE A 239 16.44 4.31 -3.49
CA ILE A 239 17.22 4.38 -2.24
C ILE A 239 17.53 3.00 -1.64
N SER A 240 16.82 1.96 -2.04
CA SER A 240 17.02 0.60 -1.52
C SER A 240 18.27 -0.03 -2.10
N ASP A 241 19.30 -0.17 -1.27
CA ASP A 241 20.56 -0.84 -1.63
C ASP A 241 20.36 -2.27 -2.14
N GLN A 242 19.31 -2.95 -1.68
CA GLN A 242 18.98 -4.31 -2.11
C GLN A 242 18.49 -4.39 -3.57
N LYS A 243 18.00 -3.28 -4.13
CA LYS A 243 17.49 -3.21 -5.51
C LYS A 243 18.52 -2.65 -6.48
N GLN A 244 19.46 -1.83 -6.01
CA GLN A 244 20.47 -1.20 -6.84
C GLN A 244 21.35 -2.25 -7.54
N GLY A 245 21.68 -2.01 -8.81
CA GLY A 245 22.40 -2.96 -9.66
C GLY A 245 21.53 -4.09 -10.24
N MET A 246 20.24 -4.16 -9.86
CA MET A 246 19.27 -5.06 -10.47
C MET A 246 18.48 -4.35 -11.59
N PHE A 247 17.45 -5.02 -12.11
CA PHE A 247 16.56 -4.51 -13.15
C PHE A 247 15.10 -4.59 -12.71
N LEU A 248 14.27 -3.68 -13.20
CA LEU A 248 12.83 -3.77 -13.00
C LEU A 248 12.26 -5.05 -13.67
N PRO A 249 11.32 -5.76 -13.01
CA PRO A 249 10.71 -6.95 -13.57
C PRO A 249 9.89 -6.62 -14.82
N GLY A 250 10.10 -7.39 -15.88
CA GLY A 250 9.43 -7.25 -17.17
C GLY A 250 10.05 -6.17 -18.07
N SER A 251 10.08 -4.91 -17.62
CA SER A 251 10.62 -3.79 -18.42
C SER A 251 12.15 -3.78 -18.55
N GLN A 252 12.85 -4.50 -17.66
CA GLN A 252 14.31 -4.62 -17.65
C GLN A 252 15.06 -3.27 -17.61
N ILE A 253 14.45 -2.23 -17.03
CA ILE A 253 15.10 -0.94 -16.82
C ILE A 253 16.08 -1.08 -15.64
N PRO A 254 17.35 -0.66 -15.77
CA PRO A 254 18.34 -0.79 -14.70
C PRO A 254 17.96 0.07 -13.48
N ILE A 255 18.21 -0.47 -12.29
CA ILE A 255 18.00 0.21 -11.02
C ILE A 255 19.36 0.73 -10.51
N VAL A 256 19.44 2.03 -10.25
CA VAL A 256 20.68 2.74 -9.90
C VAL A 256 20.53 3.52 -8.59
N THR A 257 21.65 4.04 -8.09
CA THR A 257 21.66 4.92 -6.91
C THR A 257 21.02 6.29 -7.25
N PRO A 258 20.46 7.00 -6.26
CA PRO A 258 19.93 8.35 -6.46
C PRO A 258 20.97 9.37 -6.97
N ASP A 259 22.25 9.18 -6.66
CA ASP A 259 23.34 10.05 -7.13
C ASP A 259 23.44 10.11 -8.65
N HIS A 260 23.07 9.02 -9.34
CA HIS A 260 23.09 8.94 -10.79
C HIS A 260 22.21 10.01 -11.48
N LEU A 261 21.17 10.51 -10.79
CA LEU A 261 20.36 11.63 -11.30
C LEU A 261 21.17 12.92 -11.43
N ARG A 262 22.12 13.19 -10.54
CA ARG A 262 22.97 14.39 -10.60
C ARG A 262 24.01 14.29 -11.71
N ASP A 263 24.50 13.08 -11.95
CA ASP A 263 25.52 12.81 -12.97
C ASP A 263 24.93 12.90 -14.38
N THR A 264 23.73 12.36 -14.57
CA THR A 264 23.07 12.28 -15.89
C THR A 264 22.16 13.46 -16.22
N ARG A 265 21.67 14.18 -15.19
CA ARG A 265 20.84 15.38 -15.31
C ARG A 265 19.68 15.22 -16.30
N PRO A 266 18.78 14.24 -16.07
CA PRO A 266 17.68 14.00 -16.99
C PRO A 266 16.74 15.21 -17.07
N ASP A 267 16.15 15.45 -18.24
CA ASP A 267 15.16 16.53 -18.43
C ASP A 267 13.88 16.24 -17.63
N TYR A 268 13.49 14.97 -17.56
CA TYR A 268 12.33 14.52 -16.79
C TYR A 268 12.63 13.36 -15.86
N VAL A 269 12.05 13.40 -14.66
CA VAL A 269 12.08 12.31 -13.68
C VAL A 269 10.66 11.85 -13.38
N LEU A 270 10.28 10.69 -13.93
CA LEU A 270 9.00 10.04 -13.68
C LEU A 270 8.97 9.42 -12.28
N ILE A 271 8.14 9.96 -11.39
CA ILE A 271 7.93 9.42 -10.05
C ILE A 271 6.96 8.24 -10.14
N LEU A 272 7.50 7.02 -10.03
CA LEU A 272 6.71 5.78 -10.02
C LEU A 272 5.94 5.62 -8.69
N PRO A 273 6.50 5.89 -7.50
CA PRO A 273 5.75 5.91 -6.27
C PRO A 273 5.07 7.28 -6.06
N TRP A 274 4.13 7.62 -6.93
CA TRP A 274 3.44 8.92 -6.94
C TRP A 274 2.75 9.29 -5.61
N ASN A 275 2.42 8.31 -4.77
CA ASN A 275 1.88 8.53 -3.42
C ASN A 275 2.90 9.22 -2.48
N LEU A 276 4.19 9.19 -2.82
CA LEU A 276 5.28 9.86 -2.12
C LEU A 276 5.78 11.11 -2.87
N LYS A 277 5.02 11.62 -3.85
CA LYS A 277 5.48 12.72 -4.72
C LYS A 277 5.99 13.92 -3.94
N CYS A 278 5.32 14.35 -2.86
CA CYS A 278 5.74 15.50 -2.08
C CYS A 278 7.06 15.28 -1.34
N GLU A 279 7.26 14.08 -0.79
CA GLU A 279 8.51 13.71 -0.10
C GLU A 279 9.67 13.61 -1.10
N ILE A 280 9.41 12.99 -2.24
CA ILE A 280 10.41 12.80 -3.31
C ILE A 280 10.79 14.14 -3.94
N THR A 281 9.83 15.00 -4.26
CA THR A 281 10.13 16.32 -4.83
C THR A 281 10.87 17.21 -3.83
N ALA A 282 10.58 17.10 -2.53
CA ALA A 282 11.31 17.80 -1.49
C ALA A 282 12.75 17.28 -1.32
N ALA A 283 12.93 15.95 -1.24
CA ALA A 283 14.23 15.32 -1.07
C ALA A 283 15.15 15.50 -2.29
N HIS A 284 14.57 15.63 -3.49
CA HIS A 284 15.30 15.77 -4.74
C HIS A 284 15.07 17.14 -5.41
N ASN A 285 14.81 18.20 -4.64
CA ASN A 285 14.57 19.55 -5.14
C ASN A 285 15.72 20.11 -6.00
N TYR A 286 16.94 19.60 -5.79
CA TYR A 286 18.14 19.90 -6.56
C TYR A 286 18.01 19.61 -8.06
N ILE A 287 17.03 18.79 -8.48
CA ILE A 287 16.74 18.54 -9.90
C ILE A 287 16.43 19.85 -10.67
N ALA A 288 15.88 20.85 -9.97
CA ALA A 288 15.64 22.16 -10.56
C ALA A 288 16.93 22.92 -10.96
N GLU A 289 18.09 22.57 -10.39
CA GLU A 289 19.37 23.26 -10.66
C GLU A 289 19.82 23.16 -12.12
N TRP A 290 19.43 22.10 -12.83
CA TRP A 290 19.67 21.95 -14.27
C TRP A 290 18.39 22.09 -15.12
N GLY A 291 17.29 22.53 -14.50
CA GLY A 291 15.99 22.68 -15.17
C GLY A 291 15.23 21.37 -15.40
N GLY A 292 15.61 20.28 -14.73
CA GLY A 292 14.86 19.03 -14.76
C GLY A 292 13.49 19.17 -14.09
N ARG A 293 12.52 18.37 -14.52
CA ARG A 293 11.15 18.40 -13.99
C ARG A 293 10.67 17.03 -13.57
N PHE A 294 9.86 16.99 -12.51
CA PHE A 294 9.22 15.75 -12.09
C PHE A 294 7.94 15.50 -12.90
N VAL A 295 7.61 14.23 -13.09
CA VAL A 295 6.39 13.80 -13.78
C VAL A 295 5.69 12.74 -12.93
N VAL A 296 4.37 12.79 -12.86
CA VAL A 296 3.53 11.71 -12.32
C VAL A 296 2.54 11.27 -13.39
N ALA A 297 2.23 9.97 -13.45
CA ALA A 297 1.30 9.43 -14.44
C ALA A 297 -0.14 9.27 -13.92
N ILE A 298 -0.32 9.18 -12.59
CA ILE A 298 -1.59 8.87 -11.94
C ILE A 298 -1.98 10.05 -11.03
N PRO A 299 -3.25 10.51 -11.06
CA PRO A 299 -4.40 9.99 -11.82
C PRO A 299 -4.42 10.42 -13.30
N GLU A 300 -3.57 11.37 -13.66
CA GLU A 300 -3.37 11.82 -15.04
C GLU A 300 -1.93 12.31 -15.19
N LEU A 301 -1.41 12.29 -16.42
CA LEU A 301 -0.05 12.71 -16.68
C LEU A 301 0.12 14.20 -16.36
N THR A 302 0.93 14.50 -15.35
CA THR A 302 1.20 15.86 -14.89
C THR A 302 2.71 16.07 -14.77
N ILE A 303 3.20 17.16 -15.35
CA ILE A 303 4.57 17.64 -15.14
C ILE A 303 4.52 18.68 -14.00
N LEU A 304 5.27 18.44 -12.94
CA LEU A 304 5.34 19.28 -11.74
C LEU A 304 6.23 20.51 -11.93
#